data_AF-A0A8J6DNH5-F1
#
_entry.id   AF-A0A8J6DNH5-F1
#
_cell.length_a   1.000
_cell.length_b   1.000
_cell.length_c   1.000
_cell.angle_alpha   90.00
_cell.angle_beta   90.00
_cell.angle_gamma   90.00
#
_symmetry.space_group_name_H-M   'P 1'
#
loop_
_entity.id
_entity.type
_entity.pdbx_description
1 polymer ?
#
loop_
_entity_poly.entity_id
_entity_poly.type
_entity_poly.pdbx_seq_one_letter_code
_entity_poly.pdbx_strand_id
1 'polypeptide(L)'
;NGFAVVRPPGHHAEESTAMGFCFFNSVAITAKYLRDQLNISKILIVDLDVHHGNGTQQAFYADPSILYISLHRYDEGNFFPGSGAPNEVGTGLGEGYNINIAWTGGLNPPMGDIEYLEAF
;
A
#
# COMPACT_ATOMS: atom_id res chain seq x y z
N ASN A 1 -19.83 4.94 -7.56
CA ASN A 1 -18.79 3.89 -7.59
C ASN A 1 -18.05 3.99 -8.91
N GLY A 2 -17.01 3.19 -9.14
CA GLY A 2 -16.27 3.17 -10.38
C GLY A 2 -15.16 2.12 -10.35
N PHE A 3 -14.73 1.68 -11.52
CA PHE A 3 -13.56 0.81 -11.70
C PHE A 3 -12.73 1.35 -12.85
N ALA A 4 -11.43 1.53 -12.62
CA ALA A 4 -10.51 2.05 -13.64
C ALA A 4 -9.77 0.87 -14.29
N VAL A 5 -10.04 0.61 -15.57
CA VAL A 5 -9.30 -0.39 -16.36
C VAL A 5 -8.06 0.28 -16.95
N VAL A 6 -6.95 0.27 -16.19
CA VAL A 6 -5.75 1.07 -16.50
C VAL A 6 -4.47 0.25 -16.50
N ARG A 7 -3.45 0.74 -17.23
CA ARG A 7 -2.07 0.23 -17.24
C ARG A 7 -1.09 1.33 -17.69
N PRO A 8 0.21 1.29 -17.34
CA PRO A 8 0.88 0.37 -16.40
C PRO A 8 0.39 0.50 -14.94
N PRO A 9 0.78 -0.41 -14.01
CA PRO A 9 0.48 -0.24 -12.58
C PRO A 9 1.20 0.99 -11.99
N GLY A 10 0.91 1.32 -10.72
CA GLY A 10 1.43 2.53 -10.08
C GLY A 10 1.99 2.38 -8.66
N HIS A 11 1.57 1.41 -7.87
CA HIS A 11 1.82 1.39 -6.42
C HIS A 11 3.30 1.21 -5.98
N HIS A 12 4.17 0.77 -6.89
CA HIS A 12 5.61 0.67 -6.63
C HIS A 12 6.41 1.91 -7.06
N ALA A 13 5.79 2.88 -7.74
CA ALA A 13 6.47 4.10 -8.12
C ALA A 13 6.65 5.00 -6.90
N GLU A 14 7.90 5.20 -6.49
CA GLU A 14 8.32 6.10 -5.41
C GLU A 14 8.47 7.54 -5.94
N GLU A 15 8.76 8.49 -5.04
CA GLU A 15 8.87 9.93 -5.37
C GLU A 15 9.77 10.20 -6.58
N SER A 16 10.91 9.51 -6.66
CA SER A 16 11.92 9.70 -7.69
C SER A 16 12.47 8.38 -8.26
N THR A 17 11.72 7.27 -8.16
CA THR A 17 12.15 5.95 -8.65
C THR A 17 11.00 5.17 -9.26
N ALA A 18 11.18 4.78 -10.53
CA ALA A 18 10.31 3.83 -11.22
C ALA A 18 10.80 2.40 -10.99
N MET A 19 9.92 1.48 -10.60
CA MET A 19 10.23 0.06 -10.38
C MET A 19 8.97 -0.80 -10.46
N GLY A 20 9.11 -2.13 -10.58
CA GLY A 20 7.96 -3.05 -10.61
C GLY A 20 6.92 -2.68 -11.68
N PHE A 21 7.39 -2.26 -12.87
CA PHE A 21 6.56 -1.75 -13.98
C PHE A 21 5.82 -0.43 -13.72
N CYS A 22 5.98 0.18 -12.54
CA CYS A 22 5.34 1.42 -12.14
C CYS A 22 6.24 2.62 -12.43
N PHE A 23 5.68 3.64 -13.10
CA PHE A 23 6.38 4.91 -13.38
C PHE A 23 5.80 6.07 -12.59
N PHE A 24 4.47 6.08 -12.42
CA PHE A 24 3.75 7.07 -11.63
C PHE A 24 2.70 6.37 -10.78
N ASN A 25 2.56 6.79 -9.53
CA ASN A 25 1.58 6.20 -8.62
C ASN A 25 0.21 6.88 -8.77
N SER A 26 -0.63 6.35 -9.67
CA SER A 26 -1.95 6.93 -9.97
C SER A 26 -2.85 7.06 -8.75
N VAL A 27 -2.81 6.08 -7.83
CA VAL A 27 -3.64 6.09 -6.60
C VAL A 27 -3.15 7.17 -5.64
N ALA A 28 -1.84 7.25 -5.40
CA ALA A 28 -1.28 8.28 -4.52
C ALA A 28 -1.48 9.70 -5.07
N ILE A 29 -1.29 9.90 -6.38
CA ILE A 29 -1.57 11.20 -7.03
C ILE A 29 -3.05 11.59 -6.82
N THR A 30 -3.97 10.63 -6.99
CA THR A 30 -5.40 10.88 -6.79
C THR A 30 -5.72 11.24 -5.35
N ALA A 31 -5.21 10.47 -4.38
CA ALA A 31 -5.43 10.74 -2.95
C ALA A 31 -4.88 12.12 -2.55
N LYS A 32 -3.68 12.47 -3.03
CA LYS A 32 -3.09 13.80 -2.83
C LYS A 32 -3.96 14.91 -3.42
N TYR A 33 -4.47 14.72 -4.64
CA TYR A 33 -5.38 15.69 -5.27
C TYR A 33 -6.67 15.88 -4.47
N LEU A 34 -7.30 14.78 -4.03
CA LEU A 34 -8.53 14.85 -3.22
C LEU A 34 -8.29 15.58 -1.88
N ARG A 35 -7.19 15.28 -1.20
CA ARG A 35 -6.79 15.93 0.05
C ARG A 35 -6.52 17.42 -0.15
N ASP A 36 -5.65 17.77 -1.10
CA ASP A 36 -5.10 19.11 -1.24
C ASP A 36 -6.03 20.08 -1.99
N GLN A 37 -6.79 19.59 -2.98
CA GLN A 37 -7.61 20.43 -3.86
C GLN A 37 -9.09 20.40 -3.50
N LEU A 38 -9.59 19.28 -2.96
CA LEU A 38 -10.99 19.12 -2.59
C LEU A 38 -11.21 19.09 -1.07
N ASN A 39 -10.14 19.28 -0.27
CA ASN A 39 -10.19 19.32 1.20
C ASN A 39 -10.84 18.07 1.82
N ILE A 40 -10.66 16.90 1.20
CA ILE A 40 -11.13 15.63 1.79
C ILE A 40 -10.25 15.32 3.00
N SER A 41 -10.85 15.33 4.19
CA SER A 41 -10.13 15.29 5.46
C SER A 41 -9.61 13.90 5.87
N LYS A 42 -10.20 12.83 5.31
CA LYS A 42 -9.83 11.44 5.60
C LYS A 42 -10.01 10.58 4.36
N ILE A 43 -8.97 9.87 3.95
CA ILE A 43 -8.98 8.96 2.81
C ILE A 43 -8.43 7.61 3.28
N LEU A 44 -9.09 6.53 2.87
CA LEU A 44 -8.61 5.17 3.05
C LEU A 44 -8.09 4.65 1.70
N ILE A 45 -6.87 4.12 1.70
CA ILE A 45 -6.32 3.36 0.58
C ILE A 45 -6.13 1.92 1.06
N VAL A 46 -6.82 0.99 0.41
CA VAL A 46 -6.63 -0.45 0.60
C VAL A 46 -5.93 -0.99 -0.63
N ASP A 47 -4.74 -1.55 -0.45
CA ASP A 47 -3.96 -2.21 -1.48
C ASP A 47 -4.05 -3.74 -1.30
N LEU A 48 -4.64 -4.39 -2.29
CA LEU A 48 -4.86 -5.84 -2.34
C LEU A 48 -4.01 -6.53 -3.42
N ASP A 49 -3.07 -5.82 -4.04
CA ASP A 49 -2.05 -6.48 -4.85
C ASP A 49 -1.21 -7.39 -3.93
N VAL A 50 -0.77 -8.54 -4.45
CA VAL A 50 0.02 -9.50 -3.67
C VAL A 50 1.39 -8.94 -3.24
N HIS A 51 1.88 -7.89 -3.91
CA HIS A 51 3.11 -7.19 -3.56
C HIS A 51 2.81 -5.93 -2.76
N HIS A 52 3.70 -5.59 -1.82
CA HIS A 52 3.59 -4.36 -1.05
C HIS A 52 3.68 -3.10 -1.94
N GLY A 53 2.71 -2.20 -1.85
CA GLY A 53 2.70 -0.89 -2.51
C GLY A 53 3.65 0.13 -1.88
N ASN A 54 4.96 -0.13 -1.94
CA ASN A 54 6.02 0.70 -1.33
C ASN A 54 5.96 2.18 -1.68
N GLY A 55 5.60 2.53 -2.92
CA GLY A 55 5.45 3.92 -3.34
C GLY A 55 4.25 4.62 -2.68
N THR A 56 3.14 3.89 -2.49
CA THR A 56 1.96 4.42 -1.79
C THR A 56 2.25 4.63 -0.31
N GLN A 57 2.91 3.65 0.34
CA GLN A 57 3.37 3.78 1.72
C GLN A 57 4.27 5.02 1.88
N GLN A 58 5.30 5.16 1.04
CA GLN A 58 6.24 6.29 1.10
C GLN A 58 5.52 7.64 0.96
N ALA A 59 4.54 7.75 0.05
CA ALA A 59 3.85 9.00 -0.24
C ALA A 59 3.07 9.57 0.97
N PHE A 60 2.64 8.73 1.91
CA PHE A 60 1.77 9.12 3.01
C PHE A 60 2.28 8.71 4.40
N TYR A 61 3.52 8.22 4.51
CA TYR A 61 4.06 7.62 5.73
C TYR A 61 3.99 8.54 6.98
N ALA A 62 3.96 9.87 6.77
CA ALA A 62 3.88 10.87 7.83
C ALA A 62 2.51 11.58 7.93
N ASP A 63 1.51 11.17 7.13
CA ASP A 63 0.25 11.88 6.96
C ASP A 63 -0.93 11.16 7.65
N PRO A 64 -1.47 11.69 8.77
CA PRO A 64 -2.60 11.08 9.46
C PRO A 64 -3.94 11.23 8.74
N SER A 65 -4.02 12.00 7.65
CA SER A 65 -5.25 12.14 6.88
C SER A 65 -5.47 10.97 5.90
N ILE A 66 -4.45 10.15 5.67
CA ILE A 66 -4.50 9.00 4.77
C ILE A 66 -4.18 7.74 5.57
N LEU A 67 -5.15 6.84 5.71
CA LEU A 67 -4.89 5.49 6.21
C LEU A 67 -4.52 4.59 5.03
N TYR A 68 -3.30 4.05 5.04
CA TYR A 68 -2.86 3.06 4.07
C TYR A 68 -2.87 1.67 4.70
N ILE A 69 -3.56 0.72 4.06
CA ILE A 69 -3.60 -0.68 4.45
C ILE A 69 -3.14 -1.51 3.27
N SER A 70 -2.16 -2.37 3.47
CA SER A 70 -1.68 -3.32 2.45
C SER A 70 -1.76 -4.74 2.98
N LEU A 71 -2.33 -5.64 2.19
CA LEU A 71 -2.27 -7.09 2.38
C LEU A 71 -1.33 -7.67 1.33
N HIS A 72 -0.16 -8.13 1.73
CA HIS A 72 0.85 -8.56 0.77
C HIS A 72 1.67 -9.74 1.28
N ARG A 73 2.22 -10.51 0.35
CA ARG A 73 3.23 -11.51 0.67
C ARG A 73 4.52 -10.81 1.04
N TYR A 74 5.03 -11.09 2.24
CA TYR A 74 6.23 -10.46 2.76
C TYR A 74 7.38 -11.47 2.92
N ASP A 75 7.10 -12.62 3.55
CA ASP A 75 8.07 -13.68 3.81
C ASP A 75 9.39 -13.14 4.40
N GLU A 76 9.29 -12.35 5.46
CA GLU A 76 10.44 -11.71 6.13
C GLU A 76 11.32 -10.89 5.17
N GLY A 77 10.69 -10.18 4.23
CA GLY A 77 11.36 -9.33 3.23
C GLY A 77 11.95 -10.10 2.04
N ASN A 78 11.66 -11.40 1.91
CA ASN A 78 12.17 -12.24 0.81
C ASN A 78 11.24 -12.32 -0.41
N PHE A 79 10.13 -11.59 -0.41
CA PHE A 79 9.25 -11.43 -1.57
C PHE A 79 9.29 -9.99 -2.09
N PHE A 80 9.22 -9.81 -3.42
CA PHE A 80 9.27 -8.47 -4.03
C PHE A 80 8.16 -7.56 -3.46
N PRO A 81 8.42 -6.27 -3.15
CA PRO A 81 9.69 -5.54 -3.27
C PRO A 81 10.64 -5.66 -2.07
N GLY A 82 10.27 -6.41 -1.02
CA GLY A 82 11.05 -6.65 0.19
C GLY A 82 10.76 -5.68 1.35
N SER A 83 9.97 -4.62 1.10
CA SER A 83 9.47 -3.70 2.13
C SER A 83 8.07 -4.10 2.62
N GLY A 84 7.53 -3.36 3.59
CA GLY A 84 6.18 -3.59 4.11
C GLY A 84 6.18 -4.42 5.39
N ALA A 85 7.22 -4.32 6.22
CA ALA A 85 7.25 -5.07 7.48
C ALA A 85 6.08 -4.64 8.40
N PRO A 86 5.54 -5.54 9.25
CA PRO A 86 4.44 -5.21 10.16
C PRO A 86 4.73 -4.08 11.16
N ASN A 87 6.01 -3.82 11.45
CA ASN A 87 6.44 -2.74 12.35
C ASN A 87 6.63 -1.39 11.65
N GLU A 88 6.46 -1.31 10.34
CA GLU A 88 6.45 -0.06 9.57
C GLU A 88 5.08 0.62 9.72
N VAL A 89 4.87 1.31 10.85
CA VAL A 89 3.56 1.86 11.26
C VAL A 89 3.36 3.35 10.94
N GLY A 90 4.23 3.94 10.14
CA GLY A 90 4.24 5.38 9.85
C GLY A 90 5.30 6.14 10.66
N THR A 91 5.29 7.46 10.57
CA THR A 91 6.22 8.34 11.30
C THR A 91 5.56 9.67 11.70
N GLY A 92 6.05 10.28 12.77
CA GLY A 92 5.56 11.58 13.24
C GLY A 92 4.05 11.56 13.49
N LEU A 93 3.30 12.46 12.84
CA LEU A 93 1.85 12.50 12.99
C LEU A 93 1.14 11.32 12.32
N GLY A 94 1.78 10.65 11.35
CA GLY A 94 1.24 9.49 10.64
C GLY A 94 1.47 8.15 11.35
N GLU A 95 2.08 8.14 12.53
CA GLU A 95 2.24 6.90 13.30
C GLU A 95 0.86 6.30 13.63
N GLY A 96 0.68 5.02 13.31
CA GLY A 96 -0.60 4.30 13.40
C GLY A 96 -1.50 4.40 12.15
N TYR A 97 -1.11 5.16 11.12
CA TYR A 97 -1.87 5.34 9.88
C TYR A 97 -1.29 4.55 8.69
N ASN A 98 -0.31 3.68 8.95
CA ASN A 98 0.21 2.72 8.00
C ASN A 98 0.06 1.31 8.58
N ILE A 99 -0.70 0.44 7.91
CA ILE A 99 -0.98 -0.93 8.37
C ILE A 99 -0.52 -1.92 7.31
N ASN A 100 0.52 -2.69 7.65
CA ASN A 100 1.02 -3.77 6.82
C ASN A 100 0.54 -5.12 7.37
N ILE A 101 -0.43 -5.73 6.70
CA ILE A 101 -0.83 -7.12 6.90
C ILE A 101 0.12 -7.97 6.05
N ALA A 102 1.30 -8.23 6.61
CA ALA A 102 2.42 -8.84 5.92
C ALA A 102 2.40 -10.36 6.11
N TRP A 103 2.01 -11.10 5.07
CA TRP A 103 1.98 -12.56 5.12
C TRP A 103 3.41 -13.13 5.14
N THR A 104 3.75 -13.82 6.22
CA THR A 104 4.98 -14.61 6.36
C THR A 104 4.62 -16.09 6.52
N GLY A 105 5.49 -16.97 6.07
CA GLY A 105 5.38 -18.43 6.23
C GLY A 105 5.60 -19.19 4.93
N GLY A 106 5.85 -18.47 3.84
CA GLY A 106 6.00 -19.01 2.51
C GLY A 106 4.67 -19.51 1.96
N LEU A 107 4.74 -20.62 1.25
CA LEU A 107 3.60 -21.25 0.58
C LEU A 107 3.30 -22.61 1.21
N ASN A 108 3.27 -22.68 2.54
CA ASN A 108 3.09 -23.92 3.30
C ASN A 108 2.03 -23.82 4.42
N PRO A 109 0.72 -23.80 4.10
CA PRO A 109 0.15 -23.75 2.74
C PRO A 109 0.17 -22.31 2.16
N PRO A 110 -0.08 -22.15 0.84
CA PRO A 110 -0.36 -20.83 0.28
C PRO A 110 -1.58 -20.20 0.95
N MET A 111 -1.54 -18.88 1.17
CA MET A 111 -2.72 -18.11 1.61
C MET A 111 -3.80 -18.14 0.52
N GLY A 112 -5.06 -18.26 0.94
CA GLY A 112 -6.22 -18.24 0.04
C GLY A 112 -7.39 -17.45 0.63
N ASP A 113 -8.61 -17.82 0.23
CA ASP A 113 -9.83 -17.09 0.58
C ASP A 113 -10.03 -16.97 2.10
N ILE A 114 -9.79 -18.05 2.86
CA ILE A 114 -10.03 -18.07 4.31
C ILE A 114 -9.12 -17.07 5.01
N GLU A 115 -7.83 -17.08 4.70
CA GLU A 115 -6.85 -16.21 5.37
C GLU A 115 -7.09 -14.73 5.04
N TYR A 116 -7.47 -14.42 3.79
CA TYR A 116 -7.83 -13.05 3.40
C TYR A 116 -9.17 -12.60 4.00
N LEU A 117 -10.16 -13.49 4.13
CA LEU A 117 -11.44 -13.17 4.76
C LEU A 117 -11.29 -12.92 6.28
N GLU A 118 -10.43 -13.68 6.96
CA GLU A 118 -10.14 -13.48 8.40
C GLU A 118 -9.35 -12.19 8.66
N ALA A 119 -8.62 -11.67 7.67
CA ALA A 119 -7.90 -10.41 7.80
C ALA A 119 -8.80 -9.16 7.71
N PHE A 120 -10.03 -9.29 7.22
CA PHE A 120 -11.00 -8.21 7.01
C PHE A 120 -12.03 -8.12 8.14
#